data_AF-A0A2V8T289-F1
#
_entry.id   AF-A0A2V8T289-F1
#
_cell.length_a   1.000
_cell.length_b   1.000
_cell.length_c   1.000
_cell.angle_alpha   90.00
_cell.angle_beta   90.00
_cell.angle_gamma   90.00
#
_symmetry.space_group_name_H-M   'P 1'
#
loop_
_entity.id
_entity.type
_entity.pdbx_description
1 polymer ?
#
loop_
_entity_poly.entity_id
_entity_poly.type
_entity_poly.pdbx_seq_one_letter_code
_entity_poly.pdbx_strand_id
1 'polypeptide(L)' 'STRKTAPLGTEDFSEARLGAQIRALGVRWYAAGVFGMSKRAPKTGLAVGITYDWDAFNPIK' A
#
# COMPACT_ATOMS: atom_id res chain seq x y z
N SER A 1 11.09 -4.76 -32.67
CA SER A 1 11.08 -4.44 -31.22
C SER A 1 9.75 -3.79 -30.87
N THR A 2 8.81 -4.58 -30.36
CA THR A 2 7.43 -4.16 -30.02
C THR A 2 7.35 -3.34 -28.72
N ARG A 3 8.47 -3.12 -28.02
CA ARG A 3 8.55 -2.27 -26.81
C ARG A 3 8.62 -0.76 -27.09
N LYS A 4 8.72 -0.32 -28.35
CA LYS A 4 8.94 1.10 -28.66
C LYS A 4 7.71 2.00 -28.44
N THR A 5 6.51 1.44 -28.31
CA THR A 5 5.28 2.20 -28.13
C THR A 5 4.33 1.45 -27.20
N ALA A 6 4.66 1.41 -25.91
CA ALA A 6 3.69 1.02 -24.90
C ALA A 6 2.67 2.17 -24.75
N PRO A 7 1.36 1.91 -24.67
CA PRO A 7 0.36 2.94 -24.41
C PRO A 7 0.69 3.73 -23.14
N LEU A 8 0.45 5.04 -23.15
CA LEU A 8 0.56 5.85 -21.93
C LEU A 8 -0.40 5.28 -20.87
N GLY A 9 0.08 5.15 -19.64
CA GLY A 9 -0.63 4.50 -18.53
C GLY A 9 -0.23 3.05 -18.29
N THR A 10 0.54 2.41 -19.18
CA THR A 10 1.08 1.05 -18.96
C THR A 10 2.54 1.07 -18.49
N GLU A 11 3.01 2.19 -17.99
CA GLU A 11 4.36 2.30 -17.46
C GLU A 11 4.56 1.49 -16.18
N ASP A 12 5.75 0.88 -16.05
CA ASP A 12 6.13 0.20 -14.80
C ASP A 12 6.10 1.18 -13.61
N PHE A 13 5.30 0.84 -12.60
CA PHE A 13 5.20 1.54 -11.32
C PHE A 13 5.24 0.52 -10.17
N SER A 14 6.44 0.16 -9.75
CA SER A 14 6.67 -0.85 -8.71
C SER A 14 7.19 -0.23 -7.41
N GLU A 15 6.63 -0.64 -6.27
CA GLU A 15 7.02 -0.23 -4.92
C GLU A 15 7.16 -1.45 -3.99
N ALA A 16 8.17 -1.43 -3.12
CA ALA A 16 8.29 -2.31 -1.97
C ALA A 16 7.93 -1.56 -0.69
N ARG A 17 7.28 -2.24 0.26
CA ARG A 17 6.89 -1.66 1.55
C ARG A 17 7.33 -2.55 2.69
N LEU A 18 7.90 -1.96 3.74
CA LEU A 18 8.32 -2.65 4.95
C LEU A 18 7.93 -1.84 6.16
N GLY A 19 7.30 -2.47 7.14
CA GLY A 19 6.77 -1.76 8.30
C GLY A 19 6.30 -2.66 9.41
N ALA A 20 5.72 -2.02 10.43
CA ALA A 20 5.16 -2.66 11.60
C ALA A 20 3.71 -2.25 11.78
N GLN A 21 2.97 -3.11 12.47
CA GLN A 21 1.58 -2.90 12.81
C GLN A 21 1.37 -3.26 14.27
N ILE A 22 0.63 -2.42 15.00
CA ILE A 22 0.29 -2.64 16.39
C ILE A 22 -1.22 -2.47 16.60
N ARG A 23 -1.80 -3.22 17.54
CA ARG A 23 -3.18 -3.04 17.99
C ARG A 23 -3.17 -2.33 19.33
N ALA A 24 -3.79 -1.15 19.39
CA ALA A 24 -3.88 -0.34 20.59
C ALA A 24 -5.12 0.56 20.51
N LEU A 25 -5.76 0.82 21.66
CA LEU A 25 -6.94 1.70 21.75
C LEU A 25 -8.13 1.23 20.88
N GLY A 26 -8.31 -0.09 20.73
CA GLY A 26 -9.41 -0.65 19.93
C GLY A 26 -9.24 -0.52 18.41
N VAL A 27 -8.14 0.08 17.94
CA VAL A 27 -7.81 0.24 16.53
C VAL A 27 -6.45 -0.40 16.20
N ARG A 28 -6.18 -0.53 14.91
CA ARG A 28 -4.94 -1.08 14.37
C ARG A 28 -4.13 0.04 13.73
N TRP A 29 -2.97 0.33 14.29
CA TRP A 29 -2.03 1.34 13.80
C TRP A 29 -0.99 0.67 12.92
N TYR A 30 -0.60 1.31 11.82
CA TYR A 30 0.54 0.84 11.03
C TYR A 30 1.41 2.00 10.56
N ALA A 31 2.70 1.69 10.40
CA ALA A 31 3.69 2.56 9.79
C ALA A 31 4.64 1.72 8.94
N ALA A 32 4.91 2.17 7.71
CA ALA A 32 5.78 1.47 6.77
C ALA A 32 6.60 2.46 5.93
N GLY A 33 7.88 2.14 5.75
CA GLY A 33 8.68 2.75 4.69
C GLY A 33 8.25 2.21 3.33
N VAL A 34 8.27 3.08 2.33
CA VAL A 34 7.98 2.75 0.93
C VAL A 34 9.23 3.02 0.10
N PHE A 35 9.58 2.08 -0.78
CA PHE A 35 10.74 2.16 -1.65
C PHE A 35 10.32 1.92 -3.10
N GLY A 36 10.52 2.91 -3.96
CA GLY A 36 10.27 2.78 -5.39
C GLY A 36 11.32 1.89 -6.06
N MET A 37 10.88 0.90 -6.82
CA MET A 37 11.75 -0.06 -7.52
C MET A 37 11.84 0.21 -9.03
N SER A 38 10.97 1.09 -9.53
CA SER A 38 10.93 1.49 -10.94
C SER A 38 11.37 2.95 -11.11
N LYS A 39 11.79 3.34 -12.33
CA LYS A 39 12.26 4.71 -12.59
C LYS A 39 11.20 5.79 -12.38
N ARG A 40 9.92 5.42 -12.45
CA ARG A 40 8.78 6.36 -12.35
C ARG A 40 8.17 6.39 -10.95
N ALA A 41 8.44 5.38 -10.12
CA ALA A 41 8.00 5.38 -8.74
C ALA A 41 8.82 6.39 -7.89
N PRO A 42 8.20 7.04 -6.89
CA PRO A 42 8.93 7.80 -5.88
C PRO A 42 10.02 6.94 -5.22
N LYS A 43 11.25 7.46 -5.12
CA LYS A 43 12.39 6.67 -4.62
C LYS A 43 12.17 6.16 -3.19
N THR A 44 11.63 7.01 -2.34
CA THR A 44 11.33 6.71 -0.93
C THR A 44 10.05 7.39 -0.51
N GLY A 45 9.39 6.83 0.49
CA GLY A 45 8.17 7.38 1.08
C GLY A 45 7.87 6.78 2.46
N LEU A 46 6.86 7.33 3.09
CA LEU A 46 6.34 6.86 4.38
C LEU A 46 4.83 6.68 4.26
N ALA A 47 4.33 5.53 4.70
CA ALA A 47 2.91 5.24 4.83
C ALA A 47 2.56 5.09 6.31
N VAL A 48 1.55 5.82 6.77
CA VAL A 48 1.00 5.73 8.12
C VAL A 48 -0.50 5.59 8.05
N GLY A 49 -1.11 4.87 8.98
CA GLY A 49 -2.56 4.77 9.01
C GLY A 49 -3.12 4.07 10.24
N ILE A 50 -4.44 4.16 10.33
CA ILE A 50 -5.25 3.61 11.41
C ILE A 50 -6.42 2.87 10.76
N THR A 51 -6.69 1.66 11.22
CA THR A 51 -7.83 0.85 10.78
C THR A 51 -8.73 0.57 11.97
N TYR A 52 -10.02 0.86 11.80
CA TYR A 52 -11.08 0.47 12.71
C TYR A 52 -11.88 -0.66 12.06
N ASP A 53 -11.83 -1.85 12.66
CA ASP A 53 -12.62 -2.99 12.24
C ASP A 53 -13.97 -2.92 12.97
N TRP A 54 -15.08 -2.98 12.22
CA TRP A 54 -16.44 -2.98 12.77
C TRP A 54 -17.23 -4.15 12.18
N ASP A 55 -17.99 -4.83 13.02
CA ASP A 55 -18.81 -5.97 12.61
C ASP A 55 -20.07 -5.48 11.88
N ALA A 56 -19.94 -5.29 10.57
CA ALA A 56 -21.03 -4.82 9.71
C ALA A 56 -22.12 -5.88 9.49
N PHE A 57 -21.85 -7.15 9.80
CA PHE A 57 -22.83 -8.23 9.66
C PHE A 57 -22.76 -9.19 10.84
N ASN A 58 -23.87 -9.27 11.58
CA ASN A 58 -24.08 -10.30 12.59
C ASN A 58 -24.96 -11.40 11.96
N PRO A 59 -24.43 -12.61 11.69
CA PRO A 59 -25.23 -13.70 11.16
C PRO A 59 -26.36 -14.06 12.15
N ILE A 60 -27.58 -14.16 11.64
CA ILE A 60 -28.76 -14.60 12.39
C ILE A 60 -28.65 -16.12 12.57
N LYS A 61 -28.79 -16.61 13.80
CA LYS A 61 -28.80 -18.04 14.14
C LYS A 61 -30.14 -18.69 13.81
#